data_AF-A0A1P8WF89-F1
#
_entry.id   AF-A0A1P8WF89-F1
#
_cell.length_a   1.000
_cell.length_b   1.000
_cell.length_c   1.000
_cell.angle_alpha   90.00
_cell.angle_beta   90.00
_cell.angle_gamma   90.00
#
_symmetry.space_group_name_H-M   'P 1'
#
loop_
_entity.id
_entity.type
_entity.pdbx_description
1 polymer ?
#
loop_
_entity_poly.entity_id
_entity_poly.type
_entity_poly.pdbx_seq_one_letter_code
_entity_poly.pdbx_strand_id
1 'polypeptide(L)'
;MDEQSFLDRLRECGDDIVLLREYAAWLTARKDDRGNHLAAELDVYDAEIRLANAAGELADFRKRRPQDFEWLNTVLPMITKVPLDGIFYSSREPDSPPYVRPGMFCSRDTVVGIIEAQKVFHHVAAGHNGVVSDIFVENGASVSAGDLLVKIIRPQNPHDTGFGS
;
A
#
# COMPACT_ATOMS: atom_id res chain seq x y z
N MET A 1 -17.97 32.38 -1.35
CA MET A 1 -16.53 32.57 -1.06
C MET A 1 -15.97 33.51 -2.11
N ASP A 2 -15.45 34.65 -1.66
CA ASP A 2 -14.70 35.61 -2.49
C ASP A 2 -13.21 35.24 -2.54
N GLU A 3 -12.48 35.90 -3.43
CA GLU A 3 -11.05 35.67 -3.64
C GLU A 3 -10.22 35.96 -2.39
N GLN A 4 -10.52 37.06 -1.70
CA GLN A 4 -9.78 37.49 -0.51
C GLN A 4 -9.86 36.43 0.59
N SER A 5 -11.03 35.83 0.80
CA SER A 5 -11.22 34.70 1.71
C SER A 5 -10.41 33.45 1.33
N PHE A 6 -10.19 33.19 0.03
CA PHE A 6 -9.33 32.08 -0.41
C PHE A 6 -7.85 32.38 -0.14
N LEU A 7 -7.41 33.60 -0.46
CA LEU A 7 -6.03 34.03 -0.27
C LEU A 7 -5.62 34.06 1.21
N ASP A 8 -6.51 34.51 2.10
CA ASP A 8 -6.24 34.53 3.53
C ASP A 8 -6.14 33.11 4.11
N ARG A 9 -6.99 32.18 3.67
CA ARG A 9 -6.88 30.76 4.04
C ARG A 9 -5.61 30.11 3.49
N LEU A 10 -5.19 30.45 2.27
CA LEU A 10 -3.94 29.95 1.69
C LEU A 10 -2.72 30.48 2.45
N ARG A 11 -2.75 31.72 2.95
CA ARG A 11 -1.69 32.28 3.81
C ARG A 11 -1.60 31.58 5.16
N GLU A 12 -2.72 31.16 5.71
CA GLU A 12 -2.78 30.45 7.00
C GLU A 12 -2.41 28.96 6.88
N CYS A 13 -2.77 28.31 5.77
CA CYS A 13 -2.58 26.86 5.60
C CYS A 13 -1.39 26.45 4.73
N GLY A 14 -0.74 27.37 3.98
CA GLY A 14 0.52 27.20 3.23
C GLY A 14 0.54 26.12 2.14
N ASP A 15 0.29 24.87 2.55
CA ASP A 15 0.60 23.63 1.85
C ASP A 15 -0.66 22.75 1.65
N ASP A 16 -1.87 23.30 1.87
CA ASP A 16 -3.13 22.57 1.67
C ASP A 16 -3.44 22.41 0.18
N ILE A 17 -3.05 21.25 -0.36
CA ILE A 17 -3.24 20.87 -1.76
C ILE A 17 -4.71 20.80 -2.19
N VAL A 18 -5.64 20.56 -1.26
CA VAL A 18 -7.08 20.53 -1.55
C VAL A 18 -7.56 21.96 -1.75
N LEU A 19 -7.15 22.89 -0.87
CA LEU A 19 -7.48 24.30 -0.97
C LEU A 19 -6.91 24.95 -2.24
N LEU A 20 -5.69 24.58 -2.64
CA LEU A 20 -5.07 25.04 -3.90
C LEU A 20 -5.85 24.57 -5.14
N ARG A 21 -6.35 23.32 -5.12
CA ARG A 21 -7.19 22.79 -6.21
C ARG A 21 -8.56 23.47 -6.27
N GLU A 22 -9.16 23.75 -5.12
CA GLU A 22 -10.42 24.50 -5.04
C GLU A 22 -10.26 25.93 -5.55
N TYR A 23 -9.16 26.61 -5.21
CA TYR A 23 -8.87 27.96 -5.71
C TYR A 23 -8.59 27.99 -7.21
N ALA A 24 -7.83 27.03 -7.73
CA ALA A 24 -7.61 26.88 -9.18
C ALA A 24 -8.93 26.61 -9.93
N ALA A 25 -9.78 25.73 -9.42
CA ALA A 25 -11.10 25.49 -9.99
C ALA A 25 -11.98 26.75 -9.94
N TRP A 26 -11.96 27.50 -8.84
CA TRP A 26 -12.68 28.76 -8.68
C TRP A 26 -12.24 29.82 -9.69
N LEU A 27 -10.92 29.97 -9.92
CA LEU A 27 -10.35 30.88 -10.92
C LEU A 27 -10.77 30.50 -12.35
N THR A 28 -10.79 29.21 -12.66
CA THR A 28 -11.22 28.73 -13.99
C THR A 28 -12.74 28.78 -14.20
N ALA A 29 -13.54 28.76 -13.14
CA ALA A 29 -14.99 28.79 -13.23
C ALA A 29 -15.59 30.21 -13.31
N ARG A 30 -14.81 31.25 -12.97
CA ARG A 30 -15.27 32.65 -12.96
C ARG A 30 -14.62 33.46 -14.07
N LYS A 31 -15.44 34.33 -14.65
CA LYS A 31 -15.06 35.23 -15.73
C LYS A 31 -15.07 36.66 -15.21
N ASP A 32 -14.13 37.49 -15.67
CA ASP A 32 -14.15 38.93 -15.46
C ASP A 32 -15.35 39.57 -16.18
N ASP A 33 -15.54 40.87 -15.95
CA ASP A 33 -16.62 41.66 -16.57
C ASP A 33 -16.52 41.72 -18.12
N ARG A 34 -15.43 41.21 -18.69
CA ARG A 34 -15.17 41.14 -20.13
C ARG A 34 -15.33 39.70 -20.67
N GLY A 35 -15.73 38.74 -19.84
CA GLY A 35 -15.98 37.36 -20.22
C GLY A 35 -14.72 36.47 -20.30
N ASN A 36 -13.56 36.97 -19.90
CA ASN A 36 -12.32 36.21 -19.84
C ASN A 36 -12.21 35.50 -18.49
N HIS A 37 -11.69 34.27 -18.49
CA HIS A 37 -11.37 33.61 -17.22
C HIS A 37 -10.35 34.45 -16.45
N LEU A 38 -10.51 34.59 -15.13
CA LEU A 38 -9.63 35.37 -14.25
C LEU A 38 -8.20 34.80 -14.12
N ALA A 39 -7.80 33.90 -15.01
CA ALA A 39 -6.45 33.40 -15.14
C ALA A 39 -5.55 34.47 -15.77
N ALA A 40 -5.19 35.49 -15.00
CA ALA A 40 -4.03 36.32 -15.27
C ALA A 40 -3.14 36.31 -14.03
N GLU A 41 -1.99 35.63 -14.17
CA GLU A 41 -0.85 35.62 -13.25
C GLU A 41 -1.05 34.88 -11.90
N LEU A 42 -1.25 33.56 -11.95
CA LEU A 42 -0.28 32.76 -11.20
C LEU A 42 0.99 32.81 -12.03
N ASP A 43 1.96 33.62 -11.61
CA ASP A 43 3.26 33.76 -12.27
C ASP A 43 3.76 32.34 -12.63
N VAL A 44 3.94 32.08 -13.93
CA VAL A 44 4.36 30.77 -14.42
C VAL A 44 5.66 30.34 -13.72
N TYR A 45 6.51 31.30 -13.35
CA TYR A 45 7.71 31.07 -12.56
C TYR A 45 7.41 30.61 -11.13
N ASP A 46 6.43 31.21 -10.45
CA ASP A 46 6.04 30.84 -9.09
C ASP A 46 5.26 29.51 -9.09
N ALA A 47 4.47 29.25 -10.12
CA ALA A 47 3.84 27.95 -10.35
C ALA A 47 4.87 26.86 -10.67
N GLU A 48 5.89 27.14 -11.50
CA GLU A 48 7.00 26.22 -11.79
C GLU A 48 7.85 25.94 -10.56
N ILE A 49 8.17 26.97 -9.75
CA ILE A 49 8.88 26.80 -8.47
C ILE A 49 8.04 25.98 -7.50
N ARG A 50 6.75 26.27 -7.35
CA ARG A 50 5.86 25.50 -6.48
C ARG A 50 5.64 24.08 -7.01
N LEU A 51 5.61 23.87 -8.32
CA LEU A 51 5.53 22.54 -8.92
C LEU A 51 6.85 21.77 -8.76
N ALA A 52 8.00 22.44 -8.86
CA ALA A 52 9.32 21.86 -8.62
C ALA A 52 9.53 21.55 -7.13
N ASN A 53 9.06 22.42 -6.24
CA ASN A 53 9.07 22.19 -4.80
C ASN A 53 8.08 21.09 -4.41
N ALA A 54 6.86 21.07 -4.96
CA ALA A 54 5.89 19.99 -4.77
C ALA A 54 6.37 18.67 -5.40
N ALA A 55 7.12 18.71 -6.51
CA ALA A 55 7.80 17.55 -7.09
C ALA A 55 8.97 17.09 -6.21
N GLY A 56 9.67 18.02 -5.56
CA GLY A 56 10.68 17.78 -4.52
C GLY A 56 10.08 17.17 -3.26
N GLU A 57 8.90 17.64 -2.84
CA GLU A 57 8.12 17.11 -1.72
C GLU A 57 7.48 15.78 -2.06
N LEU A 58 6.98 15.57 -3.29
CA LEU A 58 6.54 14.27 -3.79
C LEU A 58 7.71 13.31 -3.94
N ALA A 59 8.89 13.79 -4.34
CA ALA A 59 10.12 13.03 -4.32
C ALA A 59 10.53 12.71 -2.88
N ASP A 60 10.37 13.62 -1.93
CA ASP A 60 10.63 13.41 -0.50
C ASP A 60 9.58 12.51 0.16
N PHE A 61 8.33 12.55 -0.29
CA PHE A 61 7.26 11.63 0.11
C PHE A 61 7.46 10.25 -0.49
N ARG A 62 7.99 10.16 -1.72
CA ARG A 62 8.51 8.92 -2.32
C ARG A 62 9.82 8.46 -1.67
N LYS A 63 10.57 9.38 -1.04
CA LYS A 63 11.70 9.09 -0.14
C LYS A 63 11.25 8.87 1.31
N ARG A 64 9.97 8.92 1.68
CA ARG A 64 9.50 8.27 2.92
C ARG A 64 9.79 6.80 2.71
N ARG A 65 10.93 6.40 3.24
CA ARG A 65 11.55 5.12 2.92
C ARG A 65 10.57 4.09 3.45
N PRO A 66 10.31 2.98 2.79
CA PRO A 66 9.26 2.09 3.29
C PRO A 66 9.51 1.61 4.73
N GLN A 67 10.78 1.55 5.16
CA GLN A 67 11.21 1.43 6.57
C GLN A 67 10.55 2.41 7.58
N ASP A 68 10.04 3.57 7.17
CA ASP A 68 9.22 4.47 8.01
C ASP A 68 7.85 3.88 8.37
N PHE A 69 7.43 2.80 7.69
CA PHE A 69 6.22 2.02 7.95
C PHE A 69 6.52 0.63 8.56
N GLU A 70 7.77 0.34 8.90
CA GLU A 70 8.14 -0.94 9.50
C GLU A 70 7.41 -1.18 10.83
N TRP A 71 7.19 -0.11 11.60
CA TRP A 71 6.40 -0.14 12.85
C TRP A 71 4.97 -0.67 12.63
N LEU A 72 4.37 -0.50 11.43
CA LEU A 72 3.06 -1.08 11.12
C LEU A 72 3.09 -2.60 11.10
N ASN A 73 4.22 -3.23 10.77
CA ASN A 73 4.36 -4.69 10.85
C ASN A 73 4.41 -5.16 12.31
N THR A 74 4.82 -4.29 13.24
CA THR A 74 4.81 -4.55 14.69
C THR A 74 3.42 -4.35 15.29
N VAL A 75 2.74 -3.24 14.99
CA VAL A 75 1.45 -2.92 15.61
C VAL A 75 0.24 -3.54 14.90
N LEU A 76 0.37 -3.85 13.60
CA LEU A 76 -0.67 -4.44 12.76
C LEU A 76 -0.06 -5.55 11.89
N PRO A 77 0.32 -6.68 12.49
CA PRO A 77 0.94 -7.77 11.76
C PRO A 77 -0.07 -8.42 10.79
N MET A 78 0.37 -8.69 9.57
CA MET A 78 -0.42 -9.46 8.61
C MET A 78 -0.12 -10.94 8.83
N ILE A 79 -1.04 -11.63 9.50
CA ILE A 79 -0.88 -13.03 9.87
C ILE A 79 -2.01 -13.83 9.25
N THR A 80 -1.64 -14.77 8.41
CA THR A 80 -2.53 -15.85 7.99
C THR A 80 -2.56 -16.88 9.10
N LYS A 81 -3.76 -17.19 9.59
CA LYS A 81 -3.98 -18.24 10.59
C LYS A 81 -4.49 -19.51 9.94
N VAL A 82 -4.27 -20.62 10.63
CA VAL A 82 -4.83 -21.93 10.26
C VAL A 82 -6.36 -21.84 10.31
N PRO A 83 -7.08 -22.14 9.21
CA PRO A 83 -8.54 -22.01 9.16
C PRO A 83 -9.28 -23.17 9.82
N LEU A 84 -8.65 -24.33 9.98
CA LEU A 84 -9.27 -25.57 10.46
C LEU A 84 -8.23 -26.56 11.02
N ASP A 85 -8.67 -27.46 11.90
CA ASP A 85 -7.83 -28.52 12.46
C ASP A 85 -7.44 -29.55 11.40
N GLY A 86 -6.17 -29.97 11.35
CA GLY A 86 -5.70 -30.95 10.38
C GLY A 86 -4.19 -31.11 10.34
N ILE A 87 -3.68 -31.65 9.23
CA ILE A 87 -2.25 -31.76 8.95
C ILE A 87 -1.86 -30.75 7.87
N PHE A 88 -0.89 -29.89 8.15
CA PHE A 88 -0.41 -28.90 7.19
C PHE A 88 0.61 -29.50 6.23
N TYR A 89 0.53 -29.16 4.95
CA TYR A 89 1.56 -29.44 3.96
C TYR A 89 1.99 -28.17 3.23
N SER A 90 3.31 -27.96 3.13
CA SER A 90 3.91 -26.80 2.48
C SER A 90 3.95 -26.94 0.97
N SER A 91 3.70 -28.12 0.42
CA SER A 91 3.75 -28.44 -1.01
C SER A 91 2.60 -29.38 -1.39
N ARG A 92 2.29 -29.48 -2.69
CA ARG A 92 1.20 -30.35 -3.18
C ARG A 92 1.59 -31.83 -3.14
N GLU A 93 2.87 -32.08 -3.39
CA GLU A 93 3.49 -33.40 -3.45
C GLU A 93 4.83 -33.39 -2.70
N PRO A 94 5.30 -34.52 -2.16
CA PRO A 94 6.55 -34.60 -1.39
C PRO A 94 7.77 -34.01 -2.10
N ASP A 95 7.89 -34.20 -3.41
CA ASP A 95 9.03 -33.76 -4.22
C ASP A 95 8.80 -32.39 -4.91
N SER A 96 7.63 -31.78 -4.70
CA SER A 96 7.31 -30.49 -5.30
C SER A 96 7.81 -29.32 -4.43
N PRO A 97 8.22 -28.19 -5.04
CA PRO A 97 8.60 -27.01 -4.30
C PRO A 97 7.49 -26.53 -3.36
N PRO A 98 7.83 -25.90 -2.22
CA PRO A 98 6.82 -25.33 -1.35
C PRO A 98 6.05 -24.22 -2.07
N TYR A 99 4.77 -24.06 -1.72
CA TYR A 99 3.91 -23.02 -2.28
C TYR A 99 4.49 -21.62 -2.06
N VAL A 100 5.06 -21.38 -0.88
CA VAL A 100 5.74 -20.14 -0.53
C VAL A 100 7.00 -20.39 0.29
N ARG A 101 7.91 -19.40 0.29
CA ARG A 101 9.14 -19.38 1.10
C ARG A 101 9.41 -17.97 1.61
N PRO A 102 10.14 -17.77 2.72
CA PRO A 102 10.56 -16.46 3.16
C PRO A 102 11.24 -15.67 2.03
N GLY A 103 10.93 -14.37 1.94
CA GLY A 103 11.39 -13.47 0.88
C GLY A 103 10.57 -13.54 -0.42
N MET A 104 9.61 -14.47 -0.54
CA MET A 104 8.73 -14.54 -1.71
C MET A 104 7.58 -13.54 -1.61
N PHE A 105 7.29 -12.84 -2.69
CA PHE A 105 6.08 -12.03 -2.80
C PHE A 105 4.84 -12.92 -2.96
N CYS A 106 3.75 -12.54 -2.29
CA CYS A 106 2.44 -13.19 -2.38
C CYS A 106 1.34 -12.13 -2.50
N SER A 107 0.31 -12.47 -3.28
CA SER A 107 -0.96 -11.77 -3.32
C SER A 107 -1.97 -12.42 -2.37
N ARG A 108 -3.10 -11.74 -2.09
CA ARG A 108 -4.16 -12.28 -1.21
C ARG A 108 -4.62 -13.69 -1.59
N ASP A 109 -4.66 -13.99 -2.88
CA ASP A 109 -5.14 -15.26 -3.42
C ASP A 109 -4.03 -16.30 -3.61
N THR A 110 -2.77 -15.94 -3.34
CA THR A 110 -1.64 -16.87 -3.40
C THR A 110 -1.85 -17.96 -2.35
N VAL A 111 -1.82 -19.22 -2.79
CA VAL A 111 -1.88 -20.37 -1.89
C VAL A 111 -0.57 -20.43 -1.11
N VAL A 112 -0.64 -20.50 0.22
CA VAL A 112 0.54 -20.62 1.10
C VAL A 112 0.78 -22.04 1.59
N GLY A 113 -0.18 -22.92 1.39
CA GLY A 113 -0.10 -24.35 1.70
C GLY A 113 -1.47 -25.00 1.65
N ILE A 114 -1.52 -26.28 2.02
CA ILE A 114 -2.76 -27.05 2.11
C ILE A 114 -2.89 -27.67 3.50
N ILE A 115 -4.13 -27.88 3.94
CA ILE A 115 -4.44 -28.60 5.18
C ILE A 115 -5.29 -29.82 4.83
N GLU A 116 -4.82 -30.99 5.25
CA GLU A 116 -5.61 -32.22 5.21
C GLU A 116 -6.46 -32.34 6.48
N ALA A 117 -7.77 -32.34 6.31
CA ALA A 117 -8.73 -32.56 7.38
C ALA A 117 -9.78 -33.58 6.92
N GLN A 118 -9.96 -34.64 7.71
CA GLN A 118 -10.92 -35.70 7.39
C GLN A 118 -10.75 -36.29 5.97
N LYS A 119 -9.48 -36.43 5.51
CA LYS A 119 -9.10 -36.91 4.16
C LYS A 119 -9.44 -35.95 3.01
N VAL A 120 -9.76 -34.69 3.32
CA VAL A 120 -9.98 -33.62 2.33
C VAL A 120 -8.86 -32.59 2.43
N PHE A 121 -8.32 -32.18 1.29
CA PHE A 121 -7.28 -31.15 1.22
C PHE A 121 -7.90 -29.78 0.95
N HIS A 122 -7.61 -28.82 1.82
CA HIS A 122 -8.08 -27.45 1.74
C HIS A 122 -6.92 -26.51 1.43
N HIS A 123 -7.03 -25.71 0.39
CA HIS A 123 -6.05 -24.66 0.11
C HIS A 123 -6.19 -23.54 1.14
N VAL A 124 -5.04 -23.06 1.63
CA VAL A 124 -4.98 -21.88 2.49
C VAL A 124 -4.41 -20.72 1.67
N ALA A 125 -5.20 -19.66 1.52
CA ALA A 125 -4.76 -18.44 0.84
C ALA A 125 -4.00 -17.52 1.80
N ALA A 126 -3.05 -16.75 1.29
CA ALA A 126 -2.29 -15.77 2.05
C ALA A 126 -3.21 -14.73 2.73
N GLY A 127 -4.28 -14.30 2.07
CA GLY A 127 -5.21 -13.29 2.59
C GLY A 127 -4.65 -11.87 2.64
N HIS A 128 -3.35 -11.69 2.39
CA HIS A 128 -2.63 -10.42 2.39
C HIS A 128 -1.75 -10.28 1.15
N ASN A 129 -1.48 -9.03 0.75
CA ASN A 129 -0.47 -8.73 -0.26
C ASN A 129 0.83 -8.33 0.44
N GLY A 130 1.95 -8.93 0.06
CA GLY A 130 3.25 -8.56 0.60
C GLY A 130 4.29 -9.66 0.45
N VAL A 131 5.33 -9.61 1.28
CA VAL A 131 6.43 -10.57 1.26
C VAL A 131 6.31 -11.51 2.44
N VAL A 132 6.44 -12.81 2.19
CA VAL A 132 6.48 -13.83 3.25
C VAL A 132 7.72 -13.59 4.11
N SER A 133 7.52 -13.36 5.40
CA SER A 133 8.61 -13.17 6.37
C SER A 133 8.91 -14.45 7.12
N ASP A 134 7.88 -15.09 7.68
CA ASP A 134 8.02 -16.28 8.52
C ASP A 134 6.94 -17.31 8.17
N ILE A 135 7.31 -18.59 8.28
CA ILE A 135 6.41 -19.74 8.22
C ILE A 135 6.53 -20.44 9.57
N PHE A 136 5.44 -20.53 10.33
CA PHE A 136 5.45 -21.01 11.72
C PHE A 136 5.18 -22.51 11.86
N VAL A 137 4.83 -23.18 10.77
CA VAL A 137 4.40 -24.57 10.76
C VAL A 137 5.29 -25.37 9.83
N GLU A 138 5.77 -26.52 10.32
CA GLU A 138 6.57 -27.45 9.53
C GLU A 138 5.68 -28.30 8.61
N ASN A 139 6.24 -28.74 7.48
CA ASN A 139 5.55 -29.65 6.58
C ASN A 139 5.22 -30.99 7.26
N GLY A 140 3.97 -31.41 7.20
CA GLY A 140 3.46 -32.63 7.84
C GLY A 140 3.10 -32.47 9.31
N ALA A 141 3.16 -31.25 9.88
CA ALA A 141 2.79 -31.00 11.27
C ALA A 141 1.27 -30.96 11.46
N SER A 142 0.80 -31.41 12.62
CA SER A 142 -0.58 -31.22 13.06
C SER A 142 -0.79 -29.76 13.46
N VAL A 143 -1.92 -29.19 13.04
CA VAL A 143 -2.30 -27.80 13.30
C VAL A 143 -3.75 -27.70 13.78
N SER A 144 -4.03 -26.62 14.51
CA SER A 144 -5.37 -26.30 15.01
C SER A 144 -5.87 -24.95 14.48
N ALA A 145 -7.18 -24.82 14.35
CA ALA A 145 -7.83 -23.60 13.91
C ALA A 145 -7.42 -22.40 14.80
N GLY A 146 -6.90 -21.35 14.16
CA GLY A 146 -6.41 -20.15 14.82
C GLY A 146 -4.89 -20.12 15.08
N ASP A 147 -4.19 -21.24 14.88
CA ASP A 147 -2.73 -21.28 14.97
C ASP A 147 -2.09 -20.33 13.95
N LEU A 148 -0.91 -19.82 14.28
CA LEU A 148 -0.14 -18.98 13.36
C LEU A 148 0.38 -19.85 12.22
N LEU A 149 0.13 -19.46 10.97
CA LEU A 149 0.62 -20.19 9.81
C LEU A 149 1.77 -19.46 9.13
N VAL A 150 1.50 -18.25 8.64
CA VAL A 150 2.46 -17.43 7.89
C VAL A 150 2.34 -15.98 8.33
N LYS A 151 3.49 -15.32 8.47
CA LYS A 151 3.59 -13.87 8.65
C LYS A 151 4.00 -13.21 7.34
N ILE A 152 3.24 -12.20 6.95
CA ILE A 152 3.49 -11.39 5.76
C ILE A 152 3.88 -9.98 6.22
N ILE A 153 4.86 -9.39 5.55
CA ILE A 153 5.24 -8.00 5.75
C ILE A 153 4.82 -7.18 4.54
N ARG A 154 4.41 -5.93 4.79
CA ARG A 154 4.11 -4.98 3.73
C ARG A 154 5.37 -4.80 2.86
N PRO A 155 5.26 -4.75 1.53
CA PRO A 155 6.41 -4.59 0.66
C PRO A 155 7.10 -3.27 0.97
N GLN A 156 8.42 -3.32 1.16
CA GLN A 156 9.24 -2.19 1.59
C GLN A 156 10.05 -1.58 0.44
N ASN A 157 9.77 -1.99 -0.79
CA ASN A 157 10.35 -1.43 -1.99
C ASN A 157 9.43 -1.73 -3.18
N PRO A 158 9.37 -0.87 -4.22
CA PRO A 158 8.63 -1.17 -5.44
C PRO A 158 9.07 -2.49 -6.09
N HIS A 159 10.38 -2.80 -6.01
CA HIS A 159 10.97 -4.04 -6.52
C HIS A 159 10.55 -5.30 -5.73
N ASP A 160 10.11 -5.16 -4.48
CA ASP A 160 9.66 -6.30 -3.66
C ASP A 160 8.29 -6.83 -4.12
N THR A 161 7.58 -6.07 -4.97
CA THR A 161 6.24 -6.45 -5.46
C THR A 161 6.26 -7.47 -6.60
N GLY A 162 7.44 -7.88 -7.06
CA GLY A 162 7.59 -8.80 -8.21
C GLY A 162 7.19 -8.21 -9.56
N PHE A 163 6.69 -6.97 -9.61
CA PHE A 163 6.43 -6.23 -10.84
C PHE A 163 7.69 -5.45 -11.25
N GLY A 164 8.64 -6.10 -11.92
CA GLY A 164 9.82 -5.39 -12.43
C GLY A 164 10.97 -6.27 -12.89
N SER A 165 10.80 -6.88 -14.06
CA SER A 165 11.85 -7.03 -15.07
C SER A 165 11.18 -7.06 -16.44
#